data_AF-A0A813HKR9-F1
#
_entry.id   AF-A0A813HKR9-F1
#
_cell.length_a   1.000
_cell.length_b   1.000
_cell.length_c   1.000
_cell.angle_alpha   90.00
_cell.angle_beta   90.00
_cell.angle_gamma   90.00
#
_symmetry.space_group_name_H-M   'P 1'
#
loop_
_entity.id
_entity.type
_entity.pdbx_description
1 polymer ?
#
loop_
_entity_poly.entity_id
_entity_poly.type
_entity_poly.pdbx_seq_one_letter_code
_entity_poly.pdbx_strand_id
1 'polypeptide(L)'
;ARSQKMSSNWQKKITKNMTEENLEEIERPWRKLYVVCAKLPFTVIWDEESSEMSYERDPFEANLAEILAAEIADGKVRGPLGVKPEEVVLVGAPVVRRASDRSLISVYEDKLQHDLDSFLREEMKVVPVFPPPGRDRFADLVIFPLFHYTPPSMETGIGLYDWDGYELVNESFKTVVLSVYRPGDLVFIHDYPLMLLPKLLRKERPDICIGIYIHCVFPSSEVYRILPQREELLRGVLSSNVIGFHNFQYVRHFLTASTRILGCECSASGIEACEDAGGTLTK
;
A
#
# COMPACT_ATOMS: atom_id res chain seq x y z
N ALA A 1 5.85 -20.71 14.11
CA ALA A 1 6.74 -19.82 14.88
C ALA A 1 8.03 -19.55 14.09
N ARG A 2 8.06 -18.46 13.31
CA ARG A 2 9.30 -17.82 12.81
C ARG A 2 8.95 -16.36 12.51
N SER A 3 9.07 -15.52 13.53
CA SER A 3 9.03 -14.07 13.38
C SER A 3 10.24 -13.67 12.51
N GLN A 4 9.98 -13.25 11.28
CA GLN A 4 10.98 -12.68 10.38
C GLN A 4 11.24 -11.25 10.83
N LYS A 5 12.40 -11.00 11.44
CA LYS A 5 12.88 -9.66 11.77
C LYS A 5 13.05 -8.86 10.48
N MET A 6 12.20 -7.84 10.27
CA MET A 6 12.46 -6.78 9.30
C MET A 6 13.83 -6.14 9.62
N SER A 7 14.72 -6.10 8.63
CA SER A 7 16.06 -5.54 8.77
C SER A 7 15.99 -4.04 9.07
N SER A 8 16.62 -3.59 10.17
CA SER A 8 16.65 -2.22 10.69
C SER A 8 17.34 -1.18 9.79
N ASN A 9 17.83 -1.56 8.61
CA ASN A 9 18.67 -0.69 7.78
C ASN A 9 17.90 0.30 6.90
N TRP A 10 16.59 0.15 6.65
CA TRP A 10 15.82 1.07 5.81
C TRP A 10 15.67 2.48 6.41
N GLN A 11 15.81 2.60 7.73
CA GLN A 11 15.62 3.84 8.50
C GLN A 11 16.69 4.91 8.26
N LYS A 12 17.94 4.48 8.01
CA LYS A 12 19.11 5.36 7.78
C LYS A 12 19.14 6.03 6.40
N LYS A 13 18.16 5.71 5.56
CA LYS A 13 18.23 5.93 4.11
C LYS A 13 17.24 6.97 3.64
N ILE A 14 16.05 7.00 4.26
CA ILE A 14 15.05 8.07 4.10
C ILE A 14 15.64 9.45 4.46
N THR A 15 16.68 9.46 5.28
CA THR A 15 17.33 10.65 5.82
C THR A 15 18.34 11.32 4.92
N LYS A 16 18.83 10.62 3.90
CA LYS A 16 19.96 11.08 3.11
C LYS A 16 19.59 12.20 2.11
N ASN A 17 18.29 12.41 1.89
CA ASN A 17 17.76 13.44 0.98
C ASN A 17 17.30 14.73 1.70
N MET A 18 17.52 14.85 3.01
CA MET A 18 17.26 16.07 3.77
C MET A 18 18.60 16.81 3.96
N THR A 19 18.79 17.95 3.30
CA THR A 19 19.97 18.81 3.48
C THR A 19 20.05 19.33 4.91
N GLU A 20 21.27 19.50 5.45
CA GLU A 20 21.50 19.94 6.83
C GLU A 20 20.88 21.31 7.14
N GLU A 21 20.74 22.20 6.15
CA GLU A 21 20.07 23.50 6.31
C GLU A 21 18.55 23.41 6.50
N ASN A 22 17.89 22.33 6.06
CA ASN A 22 16.45 22.12 6.29
C ASN A 22 16.16 21.46 7.65
N LEU A 23 17.17 21.05 8.41
CA LEU A 23 17.00 20.28 9.66
C LEU A 23 16.68 21.16 10.87
N GLU A 24 17.02 22.46 10.84
CA GLU A 24 16.80 23.37 11.98
C GLU A 24 15.38 23.98 12.00
N GLU A 25 14.72 24.14 10.84
CA GLU A 25 13.31 24.60 10.76
C GLU A 25 12.29 23.46 10.97
N ILE A 26 12.72 22.20 10.85
CA ILE A 26 11.86 21.04 11.01
C ILE A 26 11.93 20.57 12.47
N GLU A 27 11.27 21.31 13.37
CA GLU A 27 10.94 20.83 14.71
C GLU A 27 10.02 19.59 14.60
N ARG A 28 10.61 18.41 14.43
CA ARG A 28 10.03 17.06 14.62
C ARG A 28 8.59 16.84 14.08
N PRO A 29 8.39 16.68 12.75
CA PRO A 29 7.07 16.68 12.14
C PRO A 29 6.42 15.30 12.00
N TRP A 30 7.16 14.18 12.10
CA TRP A 30 6.55 12.86 11.92
C TRP A 30 5.89 12.37 13.22
N ARG A 31 4.56 12.47 13.29
CA ARG A 31 3.76 12.01 14.43
C ARG A 31 3.00 10.73 14.11
N LYS A 32 2.54 10.57 12.87
CA LYS A 32 1.66 9.46 12.46
C LYS A 32 2.28 8.59 11.38
N LEU A 33 2.23 7.29 11.56
CA LEU A 33 2.45 6.30 10.51
C LEU A 33 1.10 5.87 9.94
N TYR A 34 0.83 6.17 8.67
CA TYR A 34 -0.33 5.66 7.97
C TYR A 34 0.01 4.32 7.32
N VAL A 35 -0.57 3.23 7.82
CA VAL A 35 -0.46 1.90 7.23
C VAL A 35 -1.64 1.72 6.27
N VAL A 36 -1.37 1.69 4.98
CA VAL A 36 -2.39 1.67 3.93
C VAL A 36 -2.45 0.29 3.28
N CYS A 37 -3.57 -0.41 3.49
CA CYS A 37 -3.83 -1.74 2.93
C CYS A 37 -5.06 -1.71 2.04
N ALA A 38 -5.04 -2.47 0.94
CA ALA A 38 -6.18 -2.56 0.03
C ALA A 38 -7.47 -3.05 0.73
N LYS A 39 -7.33 -4.01 1.65
CA LYS A 39 -8.40 -4.53 2.50
C LYS A 39 -7.94 -4.44 3.96
N LEU A 40 -8.87 -4.15 4.87
CA LEU A 40 -8.59 -4.17 6.31
C LEU A 40 -8.30 -5.62 6.76
N PRO A 41 -7.39 -5.84 7.74
CA PRO A 41 -6.96 -7.16 8.20
C PRO A 41 -7.98 -7.83 9.14
N PHE A 42 -9.25 -7.45 9.02
CA PHE A 42 -10.37 -7.99 9.78
C PHE A 42 -11.65 -7.85 8.96
N THR A 43 -12.60 -8.73 9.25
CA THR A 43 -13.93 -8.71 8.66
C THR A 43 -14.92 -8.14 9.67
N VAL A 44 -15.68 -7.14 9.26
CA VAL A 44 -16.80 -6.63 10.05
C VAL A 44 -18.00 -7.56 9.83
N ILE A 45 -18.62 -7.98 10.92
CA ILE A 45 -19.85 -8.77 10.93
C ILE A 45 -21.00 -7.81 11.20
N TRP A 46 -21.92 -7.73 10.26
CA TRP A 46 -23.11 -6.90 10.38
C TRP A 46 -24.33 -7.78 10.68
N ASP A 47 -24.99 -7.49 11.79
CA ASP A 47 -26.29 -8.07 12.14
C ASP A 47 -27.39 -7.20 11.53
N GLU A 48 -28.12 -7.78 10.57
CA GLU A 48 -29.15 -7.11 9.80
C GLU A 48 -30.41 -6.82 10.63
N GLU A 49 -30.68 -7.64 11.65
CA GLU A 49 -31.88 -7.52 12.49
C GLU A 49 -31.70 -6.45 13.56
N SER A 50 -30.54 -6.44 14.23
CA SER A 50 -30.22 -5.49 15.30
C SER A 50 -29.53 -4.22 14.82
N SER A 51 -29.01 -4.20 13.58
CA SER A 51 -28.09 -3.18 13.06
C SER A 51 -26.79 -3.05 13.86
N GLU A 52 -26.43 -4.05 14.66
CA GLU A 52 -25.17 -4.08 15.40
C GLU A 52 -24.00 -4.53 14.50
N MET A 53 -22.81 -4.02 14.82
CA MET A 53 -21.57 -4.39 14.15
C MET A 53 -20.59 -5.00 15.14
N SER A 54 -19.95 -6.09 14.74
CA SER A 54 -18.82 -6.69 15.44
C SER A 54 -17.71 -6.99 14.45
N TYR A 55 -16.56 -7.51 14.88
CA TYR A 55 -15.47 -7.84 13.97
C TYR A 55 -14.79 -9.16 14.32
N GLU A 56 -14.35 -9.86 13.29
CA GLU A 56 -13.51 -11.04 13.37
C GLU A 56 -12.18 -10.77 12.69
N ARG A 57 -11.09 -11.19 13.34
CA ARG A 57 -9.75 -11.09 12.76
C ARG A 57 -9.56 -12.14 11.68
N ASP A 58 -8.92 -11.75 10.59
CA ASP A 58 -8.52 -12.72 9.57
C ASP A 58 -7.32 -13.55 10.09
N PRO A 59 -7.39 -14.89 10.13
CA PRO A 59 -6.30 -15.73 10.61
C PRO A 59 -5.13 -15.87 9.61
N PHE A 60 -5.34 -15.51 8.34
CA PHE A 60 -4.37 -15.65 7.24
C PHE A 60 -3.70 -14.33 6.86
N GLU A 61 -4.38 -13.20 7.05
CA GLU A 61 -3.75 -11.88 6.96
C GLU A 61 -3.03 -11.58 8.28
N ALA A 62 -1.69 -11.52 8.24
CA ALA A 62 -0.94 -11.03 9.38
C ALA A 62 -1.44 -9.61 9.69
N ASN A 63 -1.89 -9.36 10.93
CA ASN A 63 -2.34 -8.03 11.34
C ASN A 63 -1.14 -7.08 11.40
N LEU A 64 -0.76 -6.60 10.22
CA LEU A 64 0.47 -5.85 10.00
C LEU A 64 0.40 -4.53 10.76
N ALA A 65 -0.78 -3.93 10.91
CA ALA A 65 -0.95 -2.74 11.73
C ALA A 65 -0.69 -3.02 13.22
N GLU A 66 -1.22 -4.10 13.80
CA GLU A 66 -0.92 -4.46 15.19
C GLU A 66 0.53 -4.90 15.39
N ILE A 67 1.08 -5.67 14.46
CA ILE A 67 2.49 -6.09 14.50
C ILE A 67 3.39 -4.86 14.39
N LEU A 68 3.11 -3.95 13.46
CA LEU A 68 3.86 -2.69 13.33
C LEU A 68 3.67 -1.82 14.55
N ALA A 69 2.46 -1.69 15.10
CA ALA A 69 2.20 -0.93 16.32
C ALA A 69 2.97 -1.51 17.52
N ALA A 70 3.01 -2.84 17.67
CA ALA A 70 3.78 -3.51 18.71
C ALA A 70 5.30 -3.33 18.50
N GLU A 71 5.79 -3.49 17.27
CA GLU A 71 7.20 -3.30 16.95
C GLU A 71 7.63 -1.82 17.07
N ILE A 72 6.73 -0.86 16.83
CA ILE A 72 6.90 0.57 17.10
C ILE A 72 6.92 0.81 18.60
N ALA A 73 5.99 0.22 19.36
CA ALA A 73 5.93 0.32 20.82
C ALA A 73 7.25 -0.18 21.43
N ASP A 74 7.76 -1.32 20.97
CA ASP A 74 9.05 -1.93 21.31
C ASP A 74 10.27 -1.13 20.79
N GLY A 75 10.07 -0.10 19.98
CA GLY A 75 11.13 0.74 19.42
C GLY A 75 12.00 0.04 18.36
N LYS A 76 11.56 -1.11 17.86
CA LYS A 76 12.20 -1.87 16.76
C LYS A 76 11.91 -1.24 15.40
N VAL A 77 10.70 -0.69 15.24
CA VAL A 77 10.32 0.13 14.10
C VAL A 77 10.45 1.59 14.50
N ARG A 78 11.46 2.21 13.91
CA ARG A 78 11.67 3.65 13.82
C ARG A 78 11.49 4.01 12.35
N GLY A 79 11.33 5.27 12.04
CA GLY A 79 11.38 5.73 10.66
C GLY A 79 12.56 6.65 10.44
N PRO A 80 12.41 7.67 9.60
CA PRO A 80 13.53 8.54 9.23
C PRO A 80 14.20 9.13 10.49
N LEU A 81 15.53 9.17 10.50
CA LEU A 81 16.37 9.65 11.60
C LEU A 81 16.29 8.81 12.89
N GLY A 82 15.68 7.62 12.85
CA GLY A 82 15.50 6.82 14.05
C GLY A 82 14.43 7.36 15.01
N VAL A 83 13.58 8.26 14.52
CA VAL A 83 12.42 8.80 15.25
C VAL A 83 11.35 7.70 15.35
N LYS A 84 10.69 7.63 16.52
CA LYS A 84 9.58 6.71 16.76
C LYS A 84 8.27 7.47 16.48
N PRO A 85 7.35 6.92 15.67
CA PRO A 85 6.04 7.55 15.48
C PRO A 85 5.23 7.49 16.78
N GLU A 86 4.43 8.52 17.03
CA GLU A 86 3.57 8.63 18.22
C GLU A 86 2.30 7.79 18.06
N GLU A 87 1.82 7.66 16.82
CA GLU A 87 0.55 7.00 16.50
C GLU A 87 0.67 6.19 15.19
N VAL A 88 -0.03 5.07 15.13
CA VAL A 88 -0.20 4.26 13.91
C VAL A 88 -1.66 4.32 13.51
N VAL A 89 -1.92 4.78 12.28
CA VAL A 89 -3.26 4.90 11.72
C VAL A 89 -3.40 3.88 10.61
N LEU A 90 -4.37 2.97 10.74
CA LEU A 90 -4.68 2.01 9.69
C LEU A 90 -5.67 2.65 8.70
N VAL A 91 -5.40 2.48 7.41
CA VAL A 91 -6.23 2.95 6.30
C VAL A 91 -6.51 1.77 5.38
N GLY A 92 -7.78 1.52 5.04
CA GLY A 92 -8.11 0.42 4.12
C GLY A 92 -9.59 0.22 3.86
N ALA A 93 -9.91 -0.61 2.86
CA ALA A 93 -11.30 -0.93 2.55
C ALA A 93 -11.85 -2.01 3.50
N PRO A 94 -13.02 -1.79 4.12
CA PRO A 94 -13.62 -2.79 4.99
C PRO A 94 -14.14 -3.98 4.20
N VAL A 95 -13.99 -5.17 4.78
CA VAL A 95 -14.67 -6.38 4.32
C VAL A 95 -15.84 -6.61 5.26
N VAL A 96 -17.05 -6.69 4.72
CA VAL A 96 -18.27 -6.86 5.51
C VAL A 96 -18.94 -8.18 5.18
N ARG A 97 -19.40 -8.86 6.22
CA ARG A 97 -20.05 -10.15 6.15
C ARG A 97 -21.36 -10.12 6.92
N ARG A 98 -22.42 -10.68 6.35
CA ARG A 98 -23.69 -10.88 7.07
C ARG A 98 -23.52 -11.83 8.24
N ALA A 99 -24.16 -11.53 9.37
CA ALA A 99 -24.26 -12.45 10.50
C ALA A 99 -25.11 -13.69 10.14
N SER A 100 -26.18 -13.49 9.36
CA SER A 100 -27.20 -14.49 9.02
C SER A 100 -26.67 -15.66 8.18
N ASP A 101 -26.06 -15.36 7.03
CA ASP A 101 -25.66 -16.36 6.02
C ASP A 101 -24.15 -16.37 5.73
N ARG A 102 -23.37 -15.50 6.38
CA ARG A 102 -21.94 -15.32 6.17
C ARG A 102 -21.54 -14.88 4.75
N SER A 103 -22.47 -14.40 3.95
CA SER A 103 -22.17 -13.83 2.63
C SER A 103 -21.43 -12.50 2.78
N LEU A 104 -20.51 -12.24 1.84
CA LEU A 104 -19.83 -10.94 1.75
C LEU A 104 -20.78 -9.91 1.13
N ILE A 105 -20.76 -8.70 1.67
CA ILE A 105 -21.63 -7.61 1.23
C ILE A 105 -20.79 -6.50 0.62
N SER A 106 -21.25 -6.04 -0.53
CA SER A 106 -20.79 -4.81 -1.15
C SER A 106 -21.40 -3.62 -0.40
N VAL A 107 -20.61 -2.87 0.38
CA VAL A 107 -21.12 -1.74 1.17
C VAL A 107 -21.27 -0.50 0.28
N TYR A 108 -22.47 -0.30 -0.26
CA TYR A 108 -22.80 0.84 -1.13
C TYR A 108 -24.20 1.42 -0.86
N GLU A 109 -24.87 0.91 0.17
CA GLU A 109 -26.09 1.52 0.67
C GLU A 109 -25.71 2.66 1.61
N ASP A 110 -26.23 3.87 1.35
CA ASP A 110 -25.84 5.11 2.05
C ASP A 110 -25.89 4.97 3.58
N LYS A 111 -26.93 4.29 4.09
CA LYS A 111 -27.09 4.07 5.54
C LYS A 111 -26.03 3.11 6.10
N LEU A 112 -25.86 1.94 5.48
CA LEU A 112 -24.89 0.94 5.95
C LEU A 112 -23.46 1.48 5.87
N GLN A 113 -23.13 2.22 4.80
CA GLN A 113 -21.83 2.84 4.64
C GLN A 113 -21.57 3.89 5.72
N HIS A 114 -22.57 4.71 6.06
CA HIS A 114 -22.47 5.71 7.13
C HIS A 114 -22.29 5.09 8.52
N ASP A 115 -23.10 4.08 8.85
CA ASP A 115 -23.03 3.37 10.12
C ASP A 115 -21.66 2.68 10.27
N LEU A 116 -21.16 2.09 9.17
CA LEU A 116 -19.85 1.44 9.12
C LEU A 116 -18.68 2.43 9.22
N ASP A 117 -18.75 3.58 8.55
CA ASP A 117 -17.73 4.63 8.67
C ASP A 117 -17.62 5.11 10.13
N SER A 118 -18.77 5.32 10.79
CA SER A 118 -18.85 5.71 12.20
C SER A 118 -18.24 4.65 13.12
N PHE A 119 -18.66 3.39 12.98
CA PHE A 119 -18.11 2.26 13.74
C PHE A 119 -16.58 2.14 13.59
N LEU A 120 -16.08 2.20 12.35
CA LEU A 120 -14.64 2.04 12.08
C LEU A 120 -13.81 3.21 12.64
N ARG A 121 -14.30 4.43 12.54
CA ARG A 121 -13.57 5.62 13.03
C ARG A 121 -13.66 5.78 14.54
N GLU A 122 -14.84 5.57 15.11
CA GLU A 122 -15.10 5.87 16.52
C GLU A 122 -14.67 4.72 17.44
N GLU A 123 -15.01 3.48 17.09
CA GLU A 123 -14.72 2.32 17.93
C GLU A 123 -13.36 1.70 17.57
N MET A 124 -13.11 1.48 16.28
CA MET A 124 -11.90 0.78 15.82
C MET A 124 -10.68 1.70 15.61
N LYS A 125 -10.89 3.02 15.57
CA LYS A 125 -9.85 4.03 15.26
C LYS A 125 -9.14 3.78 13.92
N VAL A 126 -9.88 3.32 12.93
CA VAL A 126 -9.42 3.05 11.56
C VAL A 126 -9.99 4.10 10.61
N VAL A 127 -9.25 4.42 9.55
CA VAL A 127 -9.73 5.28 8.45
C VAL A 127 -10.20 4.40 7.29
N PRO A 128 -11.52 4.23 7.10
CA PRO A 128 -12.02 3.41 6.01
C PRO A 128 -11.88 4.11 4.65
N VAL A 129 -11.71 3.30 3.61
CA VAL A 129 -11.82 3.70 2.21
C VAL A 129 -12.95 2.90 1.59
N PHE A 130 -13.83 3.54 0.83
CA PHE A 130 -14.92 2.88 0.11
C PHE A 130 -14.71 3.01 -1.40
N PRO A 131 -13.88 2.16 -2.03
CA PRO A 131 -13.71 2.17 -3.49
C PRO A 131 -15.01 1.76 -4.19
N PRO A 132 -15.23 2.12 -5.47
CA PRO A 132 -16.42 1.70 -6.19
C PRO A 132 -16.55 0.16 -6.33
N PRO A 133 -17.77 -0.38 -6.41
CA PRO A 133 -18.00 -1.82 -6.43
C PRO A 133 -17.41 -2.50 -7.66
N GLY A 134 -16.84 -3.69 -7.46
CA GLY A 134 -16.37 -4.57 -8.53
C GLY A 134 -15.16 -4.07 -9.30
N ARG A 135 -14.41 -3.12 -8.73
CA ARG A 135 -13.24 -2.46 -9.36
C ARG A 135 -11.88 -3.06 -9.00
N ASP A 136 -11.84 -4.15 -8.24
CA ASP A 136 -10.63 -4.87 -7.81
C ASP A 136 -10.14 -5.93 -8.81
N ARG A 137 -10.92 -6.17 -9.88
CA ARG A 137 -10.69 -7.25 -10.85
C ARG A 137 -9.32 -7.23 -11.51
N PHE A 138 -8.75 -6.06 -11.79
CA PHE A 138 -7.44 -5.97 -12.42
C PHE A 138 -6.33 -6.52 -11.49
N ALA A 139 -6.40 -6.21 -10.20
CA ALA A 139 -5.45 -6.73 -9.24
C ALA A 139 -5.54 -8.26 -9.16
N ASP A 140 -6.76 -8.80 -9.02
CA ASP A 140 -6.98 -10.22 -8.75
C ASP A 140 -6.88 -11.12 -10.01
N LEU A 141 -7.29 -10.62 -11.18
CA LEU A 141 -7.35 -11.42 -12.41
C LEU A 141 -6.14 -11.21 -13.33
N VAL A 142 -5.37 -10.13 -13.13
CA VAL A 142 -4.24 -9.77 -14.00
C VAL A 142 -2.93 -9.74 -13.25
N ILE A 143 -2.82 -8.87 -12.24
CA ILE A 143 -1.55 -8.68 -11.52
C ILE A 143 -1.22 -9.96 -10.75
N PHE A 144 -2.15 -10.45 -9.92
CA PHE A 144 -1.91 -11.58 -9.03
C PHE A 144 -1.51 -12.86 -9.79
N PRO A 145 -2.25 -13.33 -10.82
CA PRO A 145 -1.87 -14.56 -11.51
C PRO A 145 -0.51 -14.43 -12.21
N LEU A 146 -0.25 -13.29 -12.85
CA LEU A 146 1.00 -13.05 -13.57
C LEU A 146 2.20 -12.98 -12.63
N PHE A 147 2.04 -12.33 -11.47
CA PHE A 147 3.07 -12.27 -10.43
C PHE A 147 3.42 -13.67 -9.89
N HIS A 148 2.44 -14.59 -9.90
CA HIS A 148 2.61 -15.98 -9.52
C HIS A 148 2.95 -16.92 -10.69
N TYR A 149 3.39 -16.37 -11.83
CA TYR A 149 3.79 -17.15 -13.01
C TYR A 149 2.67 -18.02 -13.61
N THR A 150 1.41 -17.67 -13.33
CA THR A 150 0.25 -18.29 -13.96
C THR A 150 0.00 -17.58 -15.30
N PRO A 151 0.02 -18.30 -16.44
CA PRO A 151 -0.20 -17.67 -17.73
C PRO A 151 -1.63 -17.13 -17.83
N PRO A 152 -1.84 -15.98 -18.50
CA PRO A 152 -3.18 -15.48 -18.77
C PRO A 152 -3.93 -16.52 -19.64
N SER A 153 -5.13 -16.91 -19.22
CA SER A 153 -6.00 -17.81 -19.99
C SER A 153 -6.87 -17.01 -20.96
N MET A 154 -7.62 -17.66 -21.87
CA MET A 154 -8.61 -16.95 -22.68
C MET A 154 -9.80 -16.41 -21.85
N GLU A 155 -10.06 -16.99 -20.67
CA GLU A 155 -11.10 -16.56 -19.73
C GLU A 155 -10.63 -15.41 -18.82
N THR A 156 -9.34 -15.37 -18.48
CA THR A 156 -8.66 -14.24 -17.80
C THR A 156 -7.92 -13.35 -18.79
N GLY A 157 -8.32 -13.42 -20.05
CA GLY A 157 -7.59 -12.88 -21.18
C GLY A 157 -7.34 -11.39 -21.06
N ILE A 158 -6.34 -10.96 -21.83
CA ILE A 158 -5.86 -9.59 -21.94
C ILE A 158 -6.93 -8.62 -22.52
N GLY A 159 -8.19 -9.06 -22.63
CA GLY A 159 -9.31 -8.31 -23.17
C GLY A 159 -10.40 -7.92 -22.16
N LEU A 160 -10.29 -8.35 -20.89
CA LEU A 160 -11.28 -8.05 -19.82
C LEU A 160 -10.73 -7.12 -18.72
N TYR A 161 -9.79 -6.24 -19.09
CA TYR A 161 -9.09 -5.40 -18.14
C TYR A 161 -9.91 -4.25 -17.62
N ASP A 162 -10.25 -4.31 -16.34
CA ASP A 162 -10.79 -3.18 -15.59
C ASP A 162 -9.65 -2.29 -15.08
N TRP A 163 -8.81 -1.79 -16.00
CA TRP A 163 -7.73 -0.85 -15.66
C TRP A 163 -8.31 0.42 -15.06
N ASP A 164 -9.37 0.96 -15.66
CA ASP A 164 -10.09 2.13 -15.14
C ASP A 164 -10.58 1.87 -13.71
N GLY A 165 -11.02 0.65 -13.40
CA GLY A 165 -11.35 0.24 -12.03
C GLY A 165 -10.15 0.29 -11.09
N TYR A 166 -9.01 -0.24 -11.52
CA TYR A 166 -7.77 -0.19 -10.76
C TYR A 166 -7.32 1.25 -10.45
N GLU A 167 -7.43 2.15 -11.43
CA GLU A 167 -7.18 3.58 -11.27
C GLU A 167 -8.17 4.20 -10.28
N LEU A 168 -9.47 3.93 -10.44
CA LEU A 168 -10.50 4.43 -9.53
C LEU A 168 -10.29 3.99 -8.09
N VAL A 169 -9.90 2.72 -7.86
CA VAL A 169 -9.56 2.23 -6.52
C VAL A 169 -8.40 3.04 -5.96
N ASN A 170 -7.29 3.17 -6.69
CA ASN A 170 -6.11 3.92 -6.23
C ASN A 170 -6.45 5.41 -5.99
N GLU A 171 -7.33 6.01 -6.79
CA GLU A 171 -7.84 7.38 -6.62
C GLU A 171 -8.72 7.54 -5.37
N SER A 172 -9.55 6.57 -5.03
CA SER A 172 -10.31 6.57 -3.76
C SER A 172 -9.36 6.54 -2.56
N PHE A 173 -8.31 5.72 -2.62
CA PHE A 173 -7.28 5.68 -1.59
C PHE A 173 -6.50 6.99 -1.50
N LYS A 174 -6.09 7.57 -2.64
CA LYS A 174 -5.42 8.88 -2.70
C LYS A 174 -6.24 9.94 -1.97
N THR A 175 -7.54 10.02 -2.29
CA THR A 175 -8.47 11.01 -1.73
C THR A 175 -8.54 10.89 -0.21
N VAL A 176 -8.75 9.68 0.31
CA VAL A 176 -8.85 9.44 1.76
C VAL A 176 -7.52 9.68 2.46
N VAL A 177 -6.41 9.15 1.96
CA VAL A 177 -5.08 9.36 2.56
C VAL A 177 -4.75 10.85 2.64
N LEU A 178 -4.93 11.62 1.57
CA LEU A 178 -4.66 13.06 1.57
C LEU A 178 -5.57 13.86 2.51
N SER A 179 -6.80 13.39 2.76
CA SER A 179 -7.72 14.04 3.70
C SER A 179 -7.28 13.95 5.17
N VAL A 180 -6.52 12.91 5.52
CA VAL A 180 -6.06 12.66 6.90
C VAL A 180 -4.57 12.94 7.08
N TYR A 181 -3.80 13.00 6.00
CA TYR A 181 -2.35 13.21 5.98
C TYR A 181 -1.96 14.58 6.54
N ARG A 182 -0.85 14.63 7.27
CA ARG A 182 -0.20 15.88 7.69
C ARG A 182 1.23 15.94 7.16
N PRO A 183 1.70 17.12 6.69
CA PRO A 183 3.06 17.28 6.20
C PRO A 183 4.11 16.75 7.19
N GLY A 184 5.05 15.96 6.68
CA GLY A 184 6.09 15.30 7.47
C GLY A 184 5.70 13.94 8.05
N ASP A 185 4.43 13.51 7.93
CA ASP A 185 4.05 12.15 8.26
C ASP A 185 4.50 11.13 7.19
N LEU A 186 4.49 9.85 7.56
CA LEU A 186 4.89 8.74 6.70
C LEU A 186 3.67 7.93 6.26
N VAL A 187 3.57 7.68 4.95
CA VAL A 187 2.58 6.76 4.37
C VAL A 187 3.28 5.47 3.97
N PHE A 188 2.84 4.34 4.52
CA PHE A 188 3.37 3.02 4.22
C PHE A 188 2.31 2.16 3.55
N ILE A 189 2.50 1.94 2.25
CA ILE A 189 1.54 1.30 1.36
C ILE A 189 1.86 -0.19 1.24
N HIS A 190 0.82 -1.01 1.27
CA HIS A 190 0.95 -2.45 1.20
C HIS A 190 0.33 -3.04 -0.06
N ASP A 191 1.18 -3.83 -0.70
CA ASP A 191 0.91 -4.80 -1.74
C ASP A 191 0.50 -4.27 -3.12
N TYR A 192 0.39 -5.22 -4.04
CA TYR A 192 0.14 -5.00 -5.46
C TYR A 192 -1.19 -4.30 -5.82
N PRO A 193 -2.28 -4.28 -5.01
CA PRO A 193 -3.48 -3.56 -5.41
C PRO A 193 -3.31 -2.02 -5.40
N LEU A 194 -2.29 -1.50 -4.71
CA LEU A 194 -2.06 -0.07 -4.51
C LEU A 194 -0.76 0.44 -5.17
N MET A 195 -0.31 -0.19 -6.26
CA MET A 195 0.95 0.17 -6.91
C MET A 195 0.95 1.56 -7.55
N LEU A 196 -0.22 2.14 -7.88
CA LEU A 196 -0.31 3.51 -8.44
C LEU A 196 -0.34 4.58 -7.36
N LEU A 197 -0.80 4.24 -6.16
CA LEU A 197 -1.00 5.18 -5.06
C LEU A 197 0.22 6.07 -4.76
N PRO A 198 1.49 5.59 -4.78
CA PRO A 198 2.63 6.47 -4.52
C PRO A 198 2.75 7.63 -5.52
N LYS A 199 2.57 7.34 -6.83
CA LYS A 199 2.61 8.35 -7.90
C LYS A 199 1.46 9.36 -7.74
N LEU A 200 0.27 8.86 -7.42
CA LEU A 200 -0.92 9.70 -7.21
C LEU A 200 -0.76 10.65 -6.02
N LEU A 201 -0.22 10.16 -4.90
CA LEU A 201 0.05 10.98 -3.71
C LEU A 201 1.14 12.02 -3.99
N ARG A 202 2.23 11.61 -4.62
CA ARG A 202 3.38 12.51 -4.90
C ARG A 202 3.03 13.63 -5.87
N LYS A 203 2.10 13.39 -6.80
CA LYS A 203 1.60 14.42 -7.71
C LYS A 203 0.94 15.59 -6.97
N GLU A 204 0.20 15.30 -5.90
CA GLU A 204 -0.47 16.32 -5.07
C GLU A 204 0.44 16.87 -3.96
N ARG A 205 1.36 16.02 -3.45
CA ARG A 205 2.29 16.35 -2.36
C ARG A 205 3.70 15.87 -2.72
N PRO A 206 4.53 16.69 -3.40
CA PRO A 206 5.88 16.29 -3.80
C PRO A 206 6.80 15.92 -2.62
N ASP A 207 6.54 16.49 -1.44
CA ASP A 207 7.28 16.32 -0.18
C ASP A 207 6.87 15.09 0.64
N ILE A 208 5.83 14.36 0.23
CA ILE A 208 5.30 13.24 1.00
C ILE A 208 6.31 12.07 1.08
N CYS A 209 6.52 11.59 2.30
CA CYS A 209 7.35 10.42 2.58
C CYS A 209 6.53 9.13 2.41
N ILE A 210 6.84 8.37 1.36
CA ILE A 210 6.14 7.13 0.99
C ILE A 210 7.08 5.93 1.06
N GLY A 211 6.67 4.89 1.78
CA GLY A 211 7.18 3.54 1.61
C GLY A 211 6.14 2.66 0.93
N ILE A 212 6.58 1.69 0.14
CA ILE A 212 5.72 0.61 -0.34
C ILE A 212 6.38 -0.74 -0.07
N TYR A 213 5.58 -1.72 0.34
CA TYR A 213 6.04 -3.11 0.52
C TYR A 213 5.15 -4.06 -0.30
N ILE A 214 5.76 -4.80 -1.21
CA ILE A 214 5.06 -5.79 -2.05
C ILE A 214 5.20 -7.17 -1.39
N HIS A 215 4.07 -7.75 -0.99
CA HIS A 215 4.04 -9.01 -0.23
C HIS A 215 3.99 -10.24 -1.14
N CYS A 216 3.41 -10.09 -2.32
CA CYS A 216 3.40 -11.17 -3.30
C CYS A 216 4.77 -11.37 -3.98
N VAL A 217 4.87 -12.44 -4.77
CA VAL A 217 6.05 -12.72 -5.61
C VAL A 217 6.19 -11.62 -6.66
N PHE A 218 7.39 -11.06 -6.85
CA PHE A 218 7.65 -10.17 -7.99
C PHE A 218 8.22 -10.97 -9.18
N PRO A 219 7.58 -10.94 -10.36
CA PRO A 219 7.95 -11.81 -11.47
C PRO A 219 9.21 -11.30 -12.20
N SER A 220 9.90 -12.20 -12.91
CA SER A 220 11.04 -11.84 -13.76
C SER A 220 10.63 -10.83 -14.84
N SER A 221 11.59 -10.06 -15.37
CA SER A 221 11.30 -9.05 -16.41
C SER A 221 10.62 -9.62 -17.67
N GLU A 222 10.86 -10.90 -17.97
CA GLU A 222 10.30 -11.59 -19.14
C GLU A 222 8.81 -11.89 -18.98
N VAL A 223 8.37 -12.11 -17.74
CA VAL A 223 6.98 -12.31 -17.38
C VAL A 223 6.31 -10.97 -17.12
N TYR A 224 6.97 -10.04 -16.42
CA TYR A 224 6.44 -8.72 -16.11
C TYR A 224 6.02 -7.94 -17.37
N ARG A 225 6.77 -8.05 -18.48
CA ARG A 225 6.43 -7.37 -19.75
C ARG A 225 5.11 -7.82 -20.39
N ILE A 226 4.52 -8.94 -19.93
CA ILE A 226 3.19 -9.39 -20.37
C ILE A 226 2.10 -8.44 -19.85
N LEU A 227 2.33 -7.72 -18.74
CA LEU A 227 1.41 -6.72 -18.24
C LEU A 227 1.20 -5.61 -19.29
N PRO A 228 -0.05 -5.25 -19.62
CA PRO A 228 -0.31 -4.17 -20.57
C PRO A 228 0.14 -2.81 -20.01
N GLN A 229 -0.19 -2.54 -18.73
CA GLN A 229 0.11 -1.30 -18.02
C GLN A 229 1.41 -1.38 -17.19
N ARG A 230 2.36 -2.19 -17.66
CA ARG A 230 3.68 -2.42 -17.03
C ARG A 230 4.42 -1.13 -16.68
N GLU A 231 4.37 -0.12 -17.55
CA GLU A 231 5.09 1.14 -17.34
C GLU A 231 4.45 1.96 -16.22
N GLU A 232 3.12 2.10 -16.25
CA GLU A 232 2.37 2.84 -15.22
C GLU A 232 2.52 2.21 -13.84
N LEU A 233 2.45 0.88 -13.75
CA LEU A 233 2.67 0.15 -12.51
C LEU A 233 4.09 0.35 -11.96
N LEU A 234 5.12 0.27 -12.81
CA LEU A 234 6.50 0.53 -12.37
C LEU A 234 6.70 1.99 -11.94
N ARG A 235 6.20 2.95 -12.71
CA ARG A 235 6.27 4.39 -12.37
C ARG A 235 5.53 4.69 -11.07
N GLY A 236 4.41 4.02 -10.85
CA GLY A 236 3.67 4.00 -9.59
C GLY A 236 4.56 3.64 -8.41
N VAL A 237 5.15 2.45 -8.43
CA VAL A 237 6.01 1.95 -7.35
C VAL A 237 7.28 2.80 -7.18
N LEU A 238 7.92 3.21 -8.28
CA LEU A 238 9.11 4.07 -8.29
C LEU A 238 8.88 5.47 -7.73
N SER A 239 7.61 5.90 -7.64
CA SER A 239 7.23 7.12 -6.93
C SER A 239 7.18 6.94 -5.41
N SER A 240 7.87 5.94 -4.86
CA SER A 240 8.06 5.75 -3.41
C SER A 240 9.48 6.15 -3.00
N ASN A 241 9.69 6.58 -1.76
CA ASN A 241 11.04 6.79 -1.21
C ASN A 241 11.74 5.46 -0.90
N VAL A 242 10.97 4.46 -0.46
CA VAL A 242 11.47 3.12 -0.11
C VAL A 242 10.54 2.06 -0.70
N ILE A 243 11.14 1.05 -1.33
CA ILE A 243 10.43 -0.11 -1.88
C ILE A 243 10.96 -1.37 -1.19
N GLY A 244 10.07 -2.15 -0.60
CA GLY A 244 10.37 -3.38 0.12
C GLY A 244 9.82 -4.64 -0.56
N PHE A 245 10.55 -5.74 -0.41
CA PHE A 245 10.20 -7.08 -0.88
C PHE A 245 10.62 -8.14 0.13
N HIS A 246 9.99 -9.31 0.12
CA HIS A 246 10.34 -10.43 1.02
C HIS A 246 11.76 -10.97 0.87
N ASN A 247 12.32 -10.93 -0.33
CA ASN A 247 13.66 -11.47 -0.57
C ASN A 247 14.41 -10.69 -1.66
N PHE A 248 15.73 -10.92 -1.68
CA PHE A 248 16.62 -10.24 -2.60
C PHE A 248 16.40 -10.59 -4.08
N GLN A 249 15.82 -11.76 -4.39
CA GLN A 249 15.55 -12.13 -5.78
C GLN A 249 14.44 -11.27 -6.38
N TYR A 250 13.39 -10.97 -5.61
CA TYR A 250 12.32 -10.07 -6.03
C TYR A 250 12.83 -8.65 -6.26
N VAL A 251 13.76 -8.18 -5.42
CA VAL A 251 14.48 -6.92 -5.66
C VAL A 251 15.18 -6.95 -7.02
N ARG A 252 15.96 -8.01 -7.32
CA ARG A 252 16.65 -8.14 -8.62
C ARG A 252 15.70 -8.16 -9.81
N HIS A 253 14.56 -8.84 -9.69
CA HIS A 253 13.54 -8.87 -10.71
C HIS A 253 12.94 -7.48 -10.95
N PHE A 254 12.61 -6.74 -9.89
CA PHE A 254 12.13 -5.37 -9.97
C PHE A 254 13.15 -4.42 -10.60
N LEU A 255 14.41 -4.47 -10.17
CA LEU A 255 15.50 -3.69 -10.77
C LEU A 255 15.60 -3.97 -12.29
N THR A 256 15.63 -5.25 -12.66
CA THR A 256 15.76 -5.66 -14.06
C THR A 256 14.55 -5.21 -14.90
N ALA A 257 13.34 -5.33 -14.36
CA ALA A 257 12.12 -4.86 -15.03
C ALA A 257 12.16 -3.34 -15.23
N SER A 258 12.54 -2.58 -14.20
CA SER A 258 12.66 -1.12 -14.24
C SER A 258 13.69 -0.66 -15.28
N THR A 259 14.89 -1.25 -15.31
CA THR A 259 15.90 -0.92 -16.33
C THR A 259 15.44 -1.29 -17.73
N ARG A 260 14.88 -2.48 -17.94
CA ARG A 260 14.53 -2.96 -19.30
C ARG A 260 13.30 -2.27 -19.88
N ILE A 261 12.34 -1.87 -19.04
CA ILE A 261 11.06 -1.32 -19.49
C ILE A 261 11.09 0.21 -19.48
N LEU A 262 11.63 0.82 -18.43
CA LEU A 262 11.65 2.28 -18.27
C LEU A 262 12.99 2.92 -18.62
N GLY A 263 14.04 2.13 -18.87
CA GLY A 263 15.38 2.66 -19.11
C GLY A 263 16.06 3.24 -17.87
N CYS A 264 15.54 2.99 -16.66
CA CYS A 264 16.11 3.55 -15.44
C CYS A 264 17.50 2.97 -15.14
N GLU A 265 18.44 3.85 -14.78
CA GLU A 265 19.76 3.45 -14.34
C GLU A 265 19.67 2.82 -12.95
N CYS A 266 20.11 1.57 -12.86
CA CYS A 266 20.16 0.83 -11.60
C CYS A 266 21.60 0.81 -11.10
N SER A 267 21.82 1.33 -9.90
CA SER A 267 23.08 1.24 -9.18
C SER A 267 22.99 0.18 -8.08
N ALA A 268 24.15 -0.21 -7.53
CA ALA A 268 24.19 -1.05 -6.30
C ALA A 268 23.54 -0.35 -5.08
N SER A 269 23.22 0.94 -5.19
CA SER A 269 22.53 1.76 -4.20
C SER A 269 21.03 1.88 -4.43
N GLY A 270 20.48 1.66 -5.61
CA GLY A 270 19.05 1.91 -5.87
C GLY A 270 18.75 2.17 -7.35
N ILE A 271 17.52 2.59 -7.63
CA ILE A 271 17.09 3.01 -8.98
C ILE A 271 16.96 4.52 -8.98
N GLU A 272 17.68 5.24 -9.82
CA GLU A 272 17.33 6.64 -10.07
C GLU A 272 16.18 6.64 -11.08
N ALA A 273 14.99 7.12 -10.67
CA ALA A 273 13.89 7.23 -11.62
C ALA A 273 14.25 8.34 -12.62
N CYS A 274 14.10 8.07 -13.93
CA CYS A 274 14.34 9.06 -14.97
C CYS A 274 13.52 10.34 -14.70
N GLU A 275 14.04 11.50 -15.12
CA GLU A 275 13.58 12.85 -14.73
C GLU A 275 12.06 13.10 -14.87
N ASP A 276 11.35 12.33 -15.68
CA ASP A 276 9.88 12.38 -15.81
C ASP A 276 9.10 11.65 -14.68
N ALA A 277 9.77 10.97 -13.75
CA ALA A 277 9.17 10.14 -12.70
C ALA A 277 9.37 10.67 -11.27
N GLY A 278 9.97 11.86 -11.09
CA GLY A 278 9.94 12.63 -9.84
C GLY A 278 10.42 11.90 -8.58
N GLY A 279 11.28 10.89 -8.71
CA GLY A 279 11.72 10.06 -7.60
C GLY A 279 13.18 9.65 -7.70
N THR A 280 14.03 10.19 -6.85
CA THR A 280 15.39 9.68 -6.65
C THR A 280 15.36 8.61 -5.56
N LEU A 281 15.50 7.31 -5.90
CA LEU A 281 15.75 6.24 -4.91
C LEU A 281 17.25 6.00 -4.80
N THR A 282 17.86 6.54 -3.75
CA THR A 282 19.19 6.15 -3.29
C THR A 282 19.11 5.40 -1.98
N LYS A 283 20.00 4.40 -1.85
CA LYS A 283 20.08 3.39 -0.78
C LYS A 283 19.49 3.94 0.49
#